data_AF-A0AA97EE82-F1
#
_entry.id   AF-A0AA97EE82-F1
#
_cell.length_a   1.000
_cell.length_b   1.000
_cell.length_c   1.000
_cell.angle_alpha   90.00
_cell.angle_beta   90.00
_cell.angle_gamma   90.00
#
_symmetry.space_group_name_H-M   'P 1'
#
loop_
_entity.id
_entity.type
_entity.pdbx_description
1 polymer ?
#
loop_
_entity_poly.entity_id
_entity_poly.type
_entity_poly.pdbx_seq_one_letter_code
_entity_poly.pdbx_strand_id
1 'polypeptide(L)'
;MRLNRPLATMLALGTLIPLAACGNSMHQGHSGMHEGHSDAMMHGGHGDQGHAMNLGPADATYDLRFIDGMIPHHEGAVVMAEAALENSQRPEIRQLAEEIIAAQAVEIAQMQEWRAEWYPNAPAEPVMYHAEMNHDMPMSKDMIAAMRMDMDLGGADEEFDLRFINAMIPHHEGAVAMAEDLQGKSERPELLTLAEDIISSQQAEIDQMMQWRQEWYGQ
;
A
#
# COMPACT_ATOMS: atom_id res chain seq x y z
N MET A 1 -38.31 4.42 -15.41
CA MET A 1 -38.70 3.16 -14.74
C MET A 1 -37.93 3.08 -13.44
N ARG A 2 -38.62 3.11 -12.29
CA ARG A 2 -37.99 3.00 -10.96
C ARG A 2 -37.97 1.52 -10.57
N LEU A 3 -36.79 0.96 -10.34
CA LEU A 3 -36.62 -0.42 -9.88
C LEU A 3 -36.52 -0.42 -8.35
N ASN A 4 -37.54 -0.99 -7.69
CA ASN A 4 -37.53 -1.31 -6.27
C ASN A 4 -36.62 -2.53 -6.04
N ARG A 5 -35.64 -2.44 -5.15
CA ARG A 5 -34.93 -3.59 -4.59
C ARG A 5 -35.47 -3.85 -3.17
N PRO A 6 -35.90 -5.07 -2.81
CA PRO A 6 -36.33 -5.37 -1.45
C PRO A 6 -35.11 -5.56 -0.54
N LEU A 7 -35.17 -4.96 0.66
CA LEU A 7 -34.26 -5.23 1.78
C LEU A 7 -34.47 -6.68 2.27
N ALA A 8 -33.40 -7.46 2.33
CA ALA A 8 -33.36 -8.71 3.07
C ALA A 8 -32.77 -8.45 4.46
N THR A 9 -33.62 -8.52 5.48
CA THR A 9 -33.24 -8.48 6.89
C THR A 9 -32.75 -9.87 7.30
N MET A 10 -31.46 -10.01 7.60
CA MET A 10 -30.91 -11.21 8.23
C MET A 10 -30.76 -10.96 9.73
N LEU A 11 -31.46 -11.77 10.53
CA LEU A 11 -31.47 -11.76 11.98
C LEU A 11 -30.73 -13.00 12.49
N ALA A 12 -30.13 -12.85 13.67
CA ALA A 12 -29.65 -13.89 14.60
C ALA A 12 -28.23 -14.44 14.35
N LEU A 13 -27.42 -14.75 15.36
CA LEU A 13 -27.70 -15.07 16.76
C LEU A 13 -26.42 -14.81 17.58
N GLY A 14 -26.56 -14.12 18.73
CA GLY A 14 -25.44 -13.91 19.66
C GLY A 14 -25.18 -15.13 20.53
N THR A 15 -23.90 -15.48 20.69
CA THR A 15 -23.42 -16.40 21.73
C THR A 15 -22.43 -15.70 22.63
N LEU A 16 -22.84 -15.48 23.89
CA LEU A 16 -21.98 -15.08 24.99
C LEU A 16 -21.16 -16.29 25.48
N ILE A 17 -19.86 -16.11 25.67
CA ILE A 17 -19.00 -17.02 26.46
C ILE A 17 -18.41 -16.20 27.62
N PRO A 18 -18.45 -16.70 28.87
CA PRO A 18 -18.01 -15.95 30.05
C PRO A 18 -16.50 -15.98 30.29
N LEU A 19 -16.10 -14.95 31.04
CA LEU A 19 -14.79 -14.54 31.54
C LEU A 19 -14.06 -15.61 32.40
N ALA A 20 -12.74 -15.68 32.26
CA ALA A 20 -11.84 -16.10 33.33
C ALA A 20 -10.62 -15.16 33.37
N ALA A 21 -10.40 -14.57 34.54
CA ALA A 21 -9.33 -13.62 34.83
C ALA A 21 -8.30 -14.22 35.79
N CYS A 22 -7.12 -13.59 35.77
CA CYS A 22 -6.06 -13.55 36.79
C CYS A 22 -4.96 -14.63 36.74
N GLY A 23 -3.71 -14.14 36.59
CA GLY A 23 -2.48 -14.90 36.84
C GLY A 23 -1.21 -14.10 36.53
N ASN A 24 -0.90 -13.07 37.32
CA ASN A 24 0.39 -12.37 37.33
C ASN A 24 1.51 -13.33 37.80
N SER A 25 2.66 -13.36 37.13
CA SER A 25 3.92 -13.73 37.79
C SER A 25 5.16 -13.09 37.15
N MET A 26 5.66 -12.08 37.87
CA MET A 26 7.04 -11.78 38.22
C MET A 26 8.17 -12.03 37.20
N HIS A 27 8.70 -10.90 36.73
CA HIS A 27 10.02 -10.66 36.18
C HIS A 27 11.13 -11.21 37.09
N GLN A 28 11.99 -12.08 36.55
CA GLN A 28 13.21 -12.56 37.18
C GLN A 28 14.38 -12.17 36.28
N GLY A 29 15.17 -11.19 36.74
CA GLY A 29 16.34 -10.70 36.03
C GLY A 29 17.48 -11.70 36.12
N HIS A 30 18.09 -12.01 34.97
CA HIS A 30 19.36 -12.72 34.89
C HIS A 30 20.40 -11.81 34.23
N SER A 31 21.36 -11.39 35.05
CA SER A 31 22.64 -10.84 34.63
C SER A 31 23.51 -11.94 34.03
N GLY A 32 23.89 -11.79 32.76
CA GLY A 32 24.84 -12.64 32.06
C GLY A 32 25.66 -11.80 31.09
N MET A 33 26.94 -11.61 31.40
CA MET A 33 27.95 -11.08 30.49
C MET A 33 28.27 -12.15 29.45
N HIS A 34 28.14 -11.83 28.17
CA HIS A 34 28.75 -12.62 27.11
C HIS A 34 29.33 -11.67 26.06
N GLU A 35 30.66 -11.62 26.01
CA GLU A 35 31.41 -11.07 24.88
C GLU A 35 31.10 -11.92 23.64
N GLY A 36 30.71 -11.25 22.56
CA GLY A 36 30.49 -11.84 21.25
C GLY A 36 30.65 -10.74 20.22
N HIS A 37 31.76 -10.76 19.49
CA HIS A 37 31.94 -9.95 18.29
C HIS A 37 30.80 -10.24 17.32
N SER A 38 29.99 -9.23 17.04
CA SER A 38 29.09 -9.20 15.90
C SER A 38 29.39 -7.92 15.13
N ASP A 39 29.72 -8.07 13.85
CA ASP A 39 29.73 -6.99 12.87
C ASP A 39 28.33 -6.37 12.88
N ALA A 40 28.18 -5.31 13.68
CA ALA A 40 27.02 -4.45 13.67
C ALA A 40 27.06 -3.65 12.37
N MET A 41 26.41 -4.20 11.34
CA MET A 41 25.84 -3.41 10.26
C MET A 41 25.12 -2.22 10.91
N MET A 42 25.63 -1.04 10.64
CA MET A 42 25.03 0.23 11.03
C MET A 42 23.67 0.33 10.35
N HIS A 43 22.61 -0.19 10.99
CA HIS A 43 21.25 0.22 10.68
C HIS A 43 21.13 1.69 11.07
N GLY A 44 21.22 2.55 10.05
CA GLY A 44 20.92 3.97 10.14
C GLY A 44 19.53 4.15 10.77
N GLY A 45 19.48 5.01 11.78
CA GLY A 45 18.32 5.22 12.63
C GLY A 45 17.10 5.78 11.89
N HIS A 46 15.97 5.14 12.17
CA HIS A 46 14.66 5.73 12.45
C HIS A 46 14.25 7.02 11.73
N GLY A 47 13.54 6.82 10.63
CA GLY A 47 12.25 7.45 10.36
C GLY A 47 11.27 6.36 9.98
N ASP A 48 10.69 5.68 10.98
CA ASP A 48 9.52 4.81 10.83
C ASP A 48 8.30 5.69 10.55
N GLN A 49 8.24 6.21 9.32
CA GLN A 49 7.07 6.81 8.72
C GLN A 49 6.88 6.00 7.44
N GLY A 50 5.72 5.34 7.31
CA GLY A 50 5.44 4.41 6.23
C GLY A 50 5.81 4.96 4.85
N HIS A 51 5.91 4.07 3.86
CA HIS A 51 6.29 4.34 2.46
C HIS A 51 5.49 5.45 1.74
N ALA A 52 4.60 6.15 2.43
CA ALA A 52 3.91 7.35 1.98
C ALA A 52 4.88 8.49 1.68
N MET A 53 4.92 8.91 0.42
CA MET A 53 5.62 10.13 0.03
C MET A 53 4.90 11.37 0.59
N ASN A 54 5.67 12.30 1.16
CA ASN A 54 5.14 13.62 1.51
C ASN A 54 4.85 14.41 0.23
N LEU A 55 3.57 14.55 -0.11
CA LEU A 55 3.10 15.29 -1.29
C LEU A 55 3.10 16.83 -1.10
N GLY A 56 3.62 17.34 0.02
CA GLY A 56 3.77 18.76 0.26
C GLY A 56 2.45 19.48 0.61
N PRO A 57 2.43 20.82 0.51
CA PRO A 57 1.25 21.62 0.83
C PRO A 57 0.14 21.48 -0.20
N ALA A 58 -1.09 21.83 0.19
CA ALA A 58 -2.25 21.97 -0.70
C ALA A 58 -2.11 23.24 -1.56
N ASP A 59 -1.27 23.17 -2.59
CA ASP A 59 -1.06 24.24 -3.57
C ASP A 59 -1.47 23.81 -4.99
N ALA A 60 -1.26 24.68 -5.97
CA ALA A 60 -1.72 24.47 -7.34
C ALA A 60 -1.14 23.22 -8.04
N THR A 61 -0.03 22.67 -7.54
CA THR A 61 0.62 21.48 -8.09
C THR A 61 0.48 20.24 -7.22
N TYR A 62 -0.29 20.32 -6.12
CA TYR A 62 -0.54 19.17 -5.24
C TYR A 62 -1.12 17.96 -5.99
N ASP A 63 -2.21 18.16 -6.73
CA ASP A 63 -2.85 17.10 -7.51
C ASP A 63 -1.91 16.48 -8.56
N LEU A 64 -1.02 17.30 -9.15
CA LEU A 64 0.01 16.80 -10.07
C LEU A 64 0.99 15.89 -9.34
N ARG A 65 1.44 16.26 -8.14
CA ARG A 65 2.34 15.43 -7.32
C ARG A 65 1.68 14.13 -6.88
N PHE A 66 0.38 14.16 -6.54
CA PHE A 66 -0.36 12.94 -6.25
C PHE A 66 -0.39 12.01 -7.47
N ILE A 67 -0.77 12.52 -8.64
CA ILE A 67 -0.80 11.73 -9.88
C ILE A 67 0.59 11.18 -10.22
N ASP A 68 1.62 12.02 -10.13
CA ASP A 68 3.00 11.68 -10.44
C ASP A 68 3.59 10.67 -9.46
N GLY A 69 3.11 10.65 -8.21
CA GLY A 69 3.48 9.64 -7.22
C GLY A 69 2.66 8.34 -7.36
N MET A 70 1.35 8.44 -7.53
CA MET A 70 0.46 7.28 -7.50
C MET A 70 0.57 6.42 -8.76
N ILE A 71 0.87 7.00 -9.94
CA ILE A 71 1.11 6.21 -11.16
C ILE A 71 2.26 5.20 -10.98
N PRO A 72 3.50 5.60 -10.66
CA PRO A 72 4.58 4.65 -10.47
C PRO A 72 4.36 3.73 -9.26
N HIS A 73 3.65 4.20 -8.24
CA HIS A 73 3.24 3.32 -7.15
C HIS A 73 2.32 2.20 -7.67
N HIS A 74 1.26 2.50 -8.43
CA HIS A 74 0.37 1.48 -8.98
C HIS A 74 1.08 0.54 -9.97
N GLU A 75 1.98 1.07 -10.79
CA GLU A 75 2.80 0.23 -11.67
C GLU A 75 3.60 -0.82 -10.89
N GLY A 76 4.05 -0.49 -9.67
CA GLY A 76 4.70 -1.43 -8.77
C GLY A 76 3.81 -2.60 -8.34
N ALA A 77 2.58 -2.31 -7.92
CA ALA A 77 1.62 -3.35 -7.56
C ALA A 77 1.29 -4.26 -8.75
N VAL A 78 1.12 -3.69 -9.95
CA VAL A 78 0.87 -4.45 -11.17
C VAL A 78 2.02 -5.41 -11.46
N VAL A 79 3.28 -4.95 -11.38
CA VAL A 79 4.46 -5.81 -11.58
C VAL A 79 4.52 -6.94 -10.55
N MET A 80 4.28 -6.66 -9.27
CA MET A 80 4.24 -7.68 -8.23
C MET A 80 3.10 -8.68 -8.43
N ALA A 81 1.92 -8.22 -8.86
CA ALA A 81 0.77 -9.06 -9.17
C ALA A 81 1.03 -9.96 -10.38
N GLU A 82 1.65 -9.45 -11.45
CA GLU A 82 2.08 -10.26 -12.60
C GLU A 82 3.04 -11.38 -12.17
N ALA A 83 4.03 -11.06 -11.33
CA ALA A 83 4.92 -12.06 -10.76
C ALA A 83 4.16 -13.11 -9.95
N ALA A 84 3.11 -12.72 -9.23
CA ALA A 84 2.26 -13.65 -8.48
C ALA A 84 1.45 -14.60 -9.41
N LEU A 85 0.97 -14.12 -10.56
CA LEU A 85 0.31 -14.97 -11.55
C LEU A 85 1.24 -15.99 -12.20
N GLU A 86 2.53 -15.68 -12.29
CA GLU A 86 3.54 -16.59 -12.82
C GLU A 86 4.00 -17.63 -11.79
N ASN A 87 4.15 -17.23 -10.52
CA ASN A 87 4.86 -18.04 -9.52
C ASN A 87 3.96 -18.64 -8.44
N SER A 88 2.79 -18.05 -8.15
CA SER A 88 1.90 -18.56 -7.11
C SER A 88 1.05 -19.73 -7.60
N GLN A 89 0.97 -20.75 -6.74
CA GLN A 89 0.09 -21.91 -6.91
C GLN A 89 -1.21 -21.79 -6.10
N ARG A 90 -1.34 -20.78 -5.24
CA ARG A 90 -2.54 -20.58 -4.41
C ARG A 90 -3.62 -19.85 -5.21
N PRO A 91 -4.83 -20.41 -5.37
CA PRO A 91 -5.89 -19.74 -6.10
C PRO A 91 -6.26 -18.38 -5.48
N GLU A 92 -6.13 -18.23 -4.17
CA GLU A 92 -6.39 -16.99 -3.43
C GLU A 92 -5.44 -15.85 -3.85
N ILE A 93 -4.13 -16.11 -3.91
CA ILE A 93 -3.13 -15.11 -4.33
C ILE A 93 -3.30 -14.77 -5.81
N ARG A 94 -3.57 -15.77 -6.65
CA ARG A 94 -3.79 -15.56 -8.08
C ARG A 94 -5.03 -14.72 -8.34
N GLN A 95 -6.11 -14.96 -7.59
CA GLN A 95 -7.32 -14.17 -7.68
C GLN A 95 -7.05 -12.71 -7.27
N LEU A 96 -6.40 -12.49 -6.13
CA LEU A 96 -6.03 -11.14 -5.70
C LEU A 96 -5.18 -10.42 -6.76
N ALA A 97 -4.22 -11.12 -7.35
CA ALA A 97 -3.36 -10.55 -8.39
C ALA A 97 -4.14 -10.14 -9.65
N GLU A 98 -5.10 -10.95 -10.10
CA GLU A 98 -5.99 -10.58 -11.22
C GLU A 98 -6.83 -9.33 -10.90
N GLU A 99 -7.34 -9.23 -9.66
CA GLU A 99 -8.13 -8.10 -9.18
C GLU A 99 -7.30 -6.81 -9.11
N ILE A 100 -6.08 -6.88 -8.55
CA ILE A 100 -5.12 -5.76 -8.49
C ILE A 100 -4.79 -5.26 -9.90
N ILE A 101 -4.43 -6.15 -10.82
CA ILE A 101 -4.08 -5.77 -12.19
C ILE A 101 -5.25 -5.09 -12.88
N ALA A 102 -6.46 -5.65 -12.75
CA ALA A 102 -7.64 -5.12 -13.40
C ALA A 102 -8.02 -3.72 -12.89
N ALA A 103 -8.00 -3.51 -11.56
CA ALA A 103 -8.33 -2.23 -10.96
C ALA A 103 -7.25 -1.17 -11.26
N GLN A 104 -6.00 -1.47 -10.94
CA GLN A 104 -4.93 -0.46 -11.00
C GLN A 104 -4.57 -0.09 -12.43
N ALA A 105 -4.76 -0.97 -13.43
CA ALA A 105 -4.61 -0.60 -14.83
C ALA A 105 -5.62 0.47 -15.29
N VAL A 106 -6.86 0.41 -14.78
CA VAL A 106 -7.90 1.42 -15.07
C VAL A 106 -7.54 2.74 -14.40
N GLU A 107 -7.12 2.70 -13.14
CA GLU A 107 -6.74 3.89 -12.37
C GLU A 107 -5.50 4.58 -12.95
N ILE A 108 -4.48 3.82 -13.37
CA ILE A 108 -3.31 4.34 -14.09
C ILE A 108 -3.74 5.08 -15.35
N ALA A 109 -4.59 4.46 -16.19
CA ALA A 109 -5.03 5.06 -17.45
C ALA A 109 -5.79 6.38 -17.21
N GLN A 110 -6.65 6.39 -16.19
CA GLN A 110 -7.42 7.57 -15.81
C GLN A 110 -6.52 8.69 -15.28
N MET A 111 -5.56 8.38 -14.40
CA MET A 111 -4.59 9.35 -13.92
C MET A 111 -3.69 9.91 -15.04
N GLN A 112 -3.30 9.08 -16.01
CA GLN A 112 -2.54 9.52 -17.18
C GLN A 112 -3.33 10.51 -18.06
N GLU A 113 -4.63 10.24 -18.26
CA GLU A 113 -5.53 11.15 -18.99
C GLU A 113 -5.64 12.50 -18.26
N TRP A 114 -5.90 12.47 -16.96
CA TRP A 114 -5.98 13.68 -16.13
C TRP A 114 -4.66 14.45 -16.09
N ARG A 115 -3.52 13.76 -16.00
CA ARG A 115 -2.20 14.39 -16.05
C ARG A 115 -2.02 15.18 -17.33
N ALA A 116 -2.35 14.57 -18.48
CA ALA A 116 -2.20 15.19 -19.79
C ALA A 116 -3.18 16.35 -19.99
N GLU A 117 -4.42 16.21 -19.54
CA GLU A 117 -5.47 17.22 -19.69
C GLU A 117 -5.24 18.43 -18.77
N TRP A 118 -4.97 18.19 -17.48
CA TRP A 118 -4.91 19.24 -16.47
C TRP A 118 -3.54 19.90 -16.40
N TYR A 119 -2.48 19.20 -16.81
CA TYR A 119 -1.10 19.67 -16.73
C TYR A 119 -0.34 19.55 -18.06
N PRO A 120 -0.82 20.18 -19.15
CA PRO A 120 -0.23 20.05 -20.48
C PRO A 120 1.20 20.62 -20.60
N ASN A 121 1.64 21.41 -19.61
CA ASN A 121 2.98 21.99 -19.54
C ASN A 121 3.86 21.35 -18.45
N ALA A 122 3.38 20.31 -17.77
CA ALA A 122 4.20 19.60 -16.79
C ALA A 122 5.41 18.92 -17.47
N PRO A 123 6.52 18.73 -16.75
CA PRO A 123 7.62 17.90 -17.23
C PRO A 123 7.16 16.49 -17.63
N ALA A 124 7.92 15.86 -18.52
CA ALA A 124 7.66 14.47 -18.89
C ALA A 124 7.95 13.53 -17.72
N GLU A 125 9.00 13.82 -16.96
CA GLU A 125 9.34 13.12 -15.73
C GLU A 125 8.33 13.44 -14.61
N PRO A 126 7.92 12.43 -13.82
CA PRO A 126 7.12 12.63 -12.62
C PRO A 126 7.80 13.62 -11.65
N VAL A 127 7.04 14.50 -11.03
CA VAL A 127 7.53 15.47 -10.04
C VAL A 127 7.15 15.10 -8.62
N MET A 128 7.93 15.56 -7.66
CA MET A 128 7.68 15.42 -6.23
C MET A 128 7.98 16.72 -5.49
N TYR A 129 7.44 16.85 -4.28
CA TYR A 129 7.74 18.00 -3.42
C TYR A 129 9.09 17.85 -2.71
N HIS A 130 9.99 18.81 -2.86
CA HIS A 130 11.25 18.85 -2.12
C HIS A 130 11.16 19.82 -0.93
N ALA A 131 10.83 19.31 0.25
CA ALA A 131 10.50 20.12 1.42
C ALA A 131 11.57 21.16 1.81
N GLU A 132 12.86 20.80 1.79
CA GLU A 132 13.94 21.74 2.15
C GLU A 132 14.09 22.89 1.16
N MET A 133 13.72 22.67 -0.11
CA MET A 133 13.81 23.68 -1.16
C MET A 133 12.47 24.36 -1.44
N ASN A 134 11.38 23.88 -0.81
CA ASN A 134 10.03 24.41 -0.90
C ASN A 134 9.56 24.58 -2.36
N HIS A 135 9.84 23.59 -3.21
CA HIS A 135 9.41 23.57 -4.61
C HIS A 135 9.35 22.14 -5.16
N ASP A 136 8.73 22.01 -6.33
CA ASP A 136 8.67 20.74 -7.07
C ASP A 136 9.97 20.44 -7.79
N MET A 137 10.37 19.18 -7.75
CA MET A 137 11.56 18.67 -8.41
C MET A 137 11.20 17.39 -9.20
N PRO A 138 11.83 17.14 -10.35
CA PRO A 138 11.71 15.84 -11.01
C PRO A 138 12.18 14.71 -10.09
N MET A 139 11.42 13.62 -10.05
CA MET A 139 11.84 12.40 -9.35
C MET A 139 13.05 11.77 -10.05
N SER A 140 13.99 11.26 -9.25
CA SER A 140 15.10 10.48 -9.79
C SER A 140 14.61 9.09 -10.21
N LYS A 141 15.37 8.42 -11.07
CA LYS A 141 15.08 7.03 -11.46
C LYS A 141 15.04 6.08 -10.27
N ASP A 142 15.94 6.27 -9.31
CA ASP A 142 16.02 5.45 -8.10
C ASP A 142 14.79 5.64 -7.22
N MET A 143 14.24 6.86 -7.17
CA MET A 143 12.99 7.12 -6.46
C MET A 143 11.80 6.47 -7.14
N ILE A 144 11.69 6.56 -8.48
CA ILE A 144 10.63 5.87 -9.23
C ILE A 144 10.72 4.35 -9.01
N ALA A 145 11.92 3.78 -9.05
CA ALA A 145 12.13 2.35 -8.79
C ALA A 145 11.76 1.97 -7.34
N ALA A 146 12.05 2.83 -6.36
CA ALA A 146 11.65 2.61 -4.97
C ALA A 146 10.12 2.63 -4.80
N MET A 147 9.41 3.55 -5.46
CA MET A 147 7.95 3.60 -5.42
C MET A 147 7.30 2.37 -6.04
N ARG A 148 7.88 1.86 -7.14
CA ARG A 148 7.42 0.63 -7.78
C ARG A 148 7.69 -0.63 -6.94
N MET A 149 8.45 -0.52 -5.85
CA MET A 149 9.06 -1.66 -5.17
C MET A 149 9.58 -2.68 -6.18
N ASP A 150 10.47 -2.22 -7.07
CA ASP A 150 11.16 -3.05 -8.06
C ASP A 150 12.15 -4.00 -7.36
N MET A 151 11.58 -4.94 -6.61
CA MET A 151 12.25 -5.96 -5.85
C MET A 151 12.01 -7.31 -6.52
N ASP A 152 13.08 -8.08 -6.68
CA ASP A 152 12.97 -9.47 -7.11
C ASP A 152 12.31 -10.28 -5.98
N LEU A 153 11.06 -10.68 -6.19
CA LEU A 153 10.32 -11.58 -5.28
C LEU A 153 10.88 -13.01 -5.31
N GLY A 154 11.91 -13.28 -6.11
CA GLY A 154 12.51 -14.60 -6.29
C GLY A 154 11.62 -15.53 -7.12
N GLY A 155 12.12 -16.74 -7.36
CA GLY A 155 11.37 -17.76 -8.10
C GLY A 155 10.24 -18.40 -7.30
N ALA A 156 9.41 -19.18 -8.00
CA ALA A 156 8.37 -20.01 -7.42
C ALA A 156 8.94 -21.04 -6.42
N ASP A 157 8.78 -20.76 -5.13
CA ASP A 157 9.06 -21.65 -4.01
C ASP A 157 7.96 -21.55 -2.94
N GLU A 158 8.08 -22.33 -1.86
CA GLU A 158 7.05 -22.40 -0.81
C GLU A 158 6.86 -21.09 -0.03
N GLU A 159 7.84 -20.19 -0.11
CA GLU A 159 7.87 -18.90 0.56
C GLU A 159 7.49 -17.73 -0.37
N PHE A 160 7.28 -17.99 -1.67
CA PHE A 160 6.95 -16.94 -2.65
C PHE A 160 5.72 -16.13 -2.22
N ASP A 161 4.63 -16.81 -1.85
CA ASP A 161 3.39 -16.13 -1.45
C ASP A 161 3.58 -15.29 -0.18
N LEU A 162 4.43 -15.73 0.76
CA LEU A 162 4.76 -14.93 1.95
C LEU A 162 5.56 -13.68 1.56
N ARG A 163 6.52 -13.79 0.63
CA ARG A 163 7.27 -12.62 0.13
C ARG A 163 6.36 -11.63 -0.58
N PHE A 164 5.44 -12.12 -1.41
CA PHE A 164 4.42 -11.29 -2.05
C PHE A 164 3.56 -10.56 -1.01
N ILE A 165 3.00 -11.28 -0.03
CA ILE A 165 2.18 -10.69 1.05
C ILE A 165 2.97 -9.63 1.83
N ASN A 166 4.20 -9.95 2.22
CA ASN A 166 5.06 -9.06 3.00
C ASN A 166 5.49 -7.81 2.22
N ALA A 167 5.53 -7.87 0.89
CA ALA A 167 5.80 -6.72 0.04
C ALA A 167 4.52 -5.92 -0.24
N MET A 168 3.41 -6.58 -0.59
CA MET A 168 2.19 -5.90 -1.03
C MET A 168 1.44 -5.21 0.11
N ILE A 169 1.47 -5.72 1.35
CA ILE A 169 0.86 -5.04 2.50
C ILE A 169 1.42 -3.62 2.70
N PRO A 170 2.74 -3.43 2.92
CA PRO A 170 3.29 -2.08 3.12
C PRO A 170 3.22 -1.22 1.84
N HIS A 171 3.15 -1.84 0.65
CA HIS A 171 2.85 -1.13 -0.59
C HIS A 171 1.48 -0.46 -0.48
N HIS A 172 0.43 -1.26 -0.25
CA HIS A 172 -0.93 -0.79 -0.17
C HIS A 172 -1.15 0.22 0.96
N GLU A 173 -0.50 0.04 2.11
CA GLU A 173 -0.50 1.03 3.19
C GLU A 173 0.03 2.40 2.72
N GLY A 174 1.06 2.42 1.86
CA GLY A 174 1.58 3.63 1.24
C GLY A 174 0.57 4.31 0.32
N ALA A 175 -0.15 3.55 -0.51
CA ALA A 175 -1.20 4.08 -1.38
C ALA A 175 -2.41 4.62 -0.60
N VAL A 176 -2.86 3.90 0.43
CA VAL A 176 -3.94 4.34 1.33
C VAL A 176 -3.55 5.67 1.99
N ALA A 177 -2.33 5.78 2.54
CA ALA A 177 -1.87 7.02 3.17
C ALA A 177 -1.80 8.20 2.19
N MET A 178 -1.37 7.98 0.95
CA MET A 178 -1.38 9.03 -0.09
C MET A 178 -2.81 9.46 -0.46
N ALA A 179 -3.75 8.51 -0.54
CA ALA A 179 -5.16 8.79 -0.83
C ALA A 179 -5.85 9.53 0.33
N GLU A 180 -5.54 9.19 1.59
CA GLU A 180 -6.03 9.93 2.77
C GLU A 180 -5.49 11.36 2.81
N ASP A 181 -4.21 11.58 2.49
CA ASP A 181 -3.63 12.93 2.38
C ASP A 181 -4.36 13.75 1.31
N LEU A 182 -4.73 13.12 0.18
CA LEU A 182 -5.44 13.77 -0.92
C LEU A 182 -6.82 14.28 -0.50
N GLN A 183 -7.57 13.51 0.28
CA GLN A 183 -8.91 13.90 0.75
C GLN A 183 -8.91 15.23 1.52
N GLY A 184 -7.79 15.58 2.17
CA GLY A 184 -7.65 16.83 2.90
C GLY A 184 -7.13 18.02 2.08
N LYS A 185 -6.68 17.80 0.85
CA LYS A 185 -5.87 18.78 0.10
C LYS A 185 -6.32 19.03 -1.34
N SER A 186 -6.99 18.07 -1.98
CA SER A 186 -7.55 18.25 -3.32
C SER A 186 -8.95 18.85 -3.27
N GLU A 187 -9.28 19.65 -4.27
CA GLU A 187 -10.65 20.13 -4.52
C GLU A 187 -11.29 19.45 -5.75
N ARG A 188 -10.58 18.53 -6.42
CA ARG A 188 -11.07 17.87 -7.65
C ARG A 188 -11.96 16.68 -7.32
N PRO A 189 -13.26 16.70 -7.72
CA PRO A 189 -14.16 15.59 -7.42
C PRO A 189 -13.71 14.27 -8.03
N GLU A 190 -13.04 14.31 -9.19
CA GLU A 190 -12.46 13.14 -9.84
C GLU A 190 -11.41 12.45 -8.96
N LEU A 191 -10.47 13.22 -8.39
CA LEU A 191 -9.43 12.69 -7.50
C LEU A 191 -9.98 12.26 -6.15
N LEU A 192 -10.96 12.98 -5.61
CA LEU A 192 -11.62 12.60 -4.36
C LEU A 192 -12.35 11.25 -4.49
N THR A 193 -12.99 11.01 -5.64
CA THR A 193 -13.62 9.72 -5.95
C THR A 193 -12.57 8.61 -6.06
N LEU A 194 -11.49 8.85 -6.82
CA LEU A 194 -10.38 7.90 -6.93
C LEU A 194 -9.77 7.57 -5.55
N ALA A 195 -9.58 8.56 -4.68
CA ALA A 195 -9.04 8.33 -3.35
C ALA A 195 -9.97 7.47 -2.48
N GLU A 196 -11.28 7.69 -2.54
CA GLU A 196 -12.26 6.83 -1.84
C GLU A 196 -12.19 5.38 -2.33
N ASP A 197 -12.08 5.17 -3.65
CA ASP A 197 -11.97 3.85 -4.28
C ASP A 197 -10.66 3.14 -3.88
N ILE A 198 -9.52 3.85 -3.90
CA ILE A 198 -8.21 3.34 -3.45
C ILE A 198 -8.26 2.94 -1.98
N ILE A 199 -8.74 3.82 -1.10
CA ILE A 199 -8.81 3.54 0.35
C ILE A 199 -9.68 2.30 0.60
N SER A 200 -10.87 2.25 -0.01
CA SER A 200 -11.80 1.14 0.22
C SER A 200 -11.27 -0.19 -0.30
N SER A 201 -10.71 -0.22 -1.51
CA SER A 201 -10.24 -1.46 -2.13
C SER A 201 -8.96 -1.96 -1.44
N GLN A 202 -7.96 -1.09 -1.30
CA GLN A 202 -6.66 -1.50 -0.79
C GLN A 202 -6.70 -1.83 0.71
N GLN A 203 -7.58 -1.21 1.50
CA GLN A 203 -7.78 -1.64 2.89
C GLN A 203 -8.36 -3.05 2.98
N ALA A 204 -9.32 -3.40 2.11
CA ALA A 204 -9.88 -4.75 2.08
C ALA A 204 -8.83 -5.79 1.63
N GLU A 205 -7.97 -5.44 0.68
CA GLU A 205 -6.88 -6.29 0.22
C GLU A 205 -5.79 -6.47 1.30
N ILE A 206 -5.44 -5.40 2.05
CA ILE A 206 -4.56 -5.48 3.22
C ILE A 206 -5.15 -6.44 4.26
N ASP A 207 -6.42 -6.27 4.63
CA ASP A 207 -7.08 -7.12 5.62
C ASP A 207 -7.07 -8.59 5.18
N GLN A 208 -7.31 -8.85 3.89
CA GLN A 208 -7.29 -10.18 3.31
C GLN A 208 -5.90 -10.82 3.34
N MET A 209 -4.87 -10.06 2.96
CA MET A 209 -3.48 -10.53 3.00
C MET A 209 -2.97 -10.75 4.43
N MET A 210 -3.35 -9.88 5.38
CA MET A 210 -3.03 -10.04 6.81
C MET A 210 -3.66 -11.31 7.38
N GLN A 211 -4.91 -11.60 7.00
CA GLN A 211 -5.57 -12.85 7.36
C GLN A 211 -4.78 -14.06 6.83
N TRP A 212 -4.42 -14.06 5.55
CA TRP A 212 -3.65 -15.14 4.94
C TRP A 212 -2.27 -15.30 5.56
N ARG A 213 -1.59 -14.19 5.87
CA ARG A 213 -0.30 -14.21 6.54
C ARG A 213 -0.37 -14.93 7.89
N GLN A 214 -1.40 -14.62 8.68
CA GLN A 214 -1.62 -15.24 9.98
C GLN A 214 -2.06 -16.71 9.86
N GLU A 215 -2.97 -17.02 8.93
CA GLU A 215 -3.52 -18.37 8.77
C GLU A 215 -2.53 -19.36 8.17
N TRP A 216 -1.73 -18.93 7.18
CA TRP A 216 -0.83 -19.82 6.45
C TRP A 216 0.56 -19.88 7.06
N TYR A 217 1.03 -18.79 7.68
CA TYR A 217 2.41 -18.66 8.16
C TYR A 217 2.54 -18.34 9.64
N GLY A 218 1.45 -18.02 10.33
CA GLY A 218 1.49 -17.68 11.75
C GLY A 218 2.11 -16.31 12.07
N GLN A 219 2.14 -15.39 11.11
CA GLN A 219 2.80 -14.07 11.18
C GLN A 219 1.84 -12.90 10.97
#